data_AF-Q6GEE2-F1
#
_entry.id   AF-Q6GEE2-F1
#
_cell.length_a   1.000
_cell.length_b   1.000
_cell.length_c   1.000
_cell.angle_alpha   90.00
_cell.angle_beta   90.00
_cell.angle_gamma   90.00
#
_symmetry.space_group_name_H-M   'P 1'
#
loop_
_entity.id
_entity.type
_entity.pdbx_description
1 polymer ?
#
loop_
_entity_poly.entity_id
_entity_poly.type
_entity_poly.pdbx_seq_one_letter_code
_entity_poly.pdbx_strand_id
1 'polypeptide(L)'
;MIDHTHLRLFQFCDSQFPTGAFSHSFGLETYIQRNIIHDDHTFIAWLKMFLQEQLTYSDGLAMRLVYDALENDDTQKVLHIDKLMFVQNLPKETRVGAKQMGTRMVKLALELYNNPWIAWYHQQMQDKKAKLNPAICFTMLGHYLGVDIETIIDYYLYQNVSSLTQNAVRAIPLGQTAGQKIVTHMIPYIEETRKQIFELKEADFGMTAPGLELNQMAHENVNVRIFIS
;
A
#
# COMPACT_ATOMS: atom_id res chain seq x y z
N MET A 1 -28.07 -16.07 3.93
CA MET A 1 -27.91 -14.88 3.07
C MET A 1 -26.43 -14.75 2.76
N ILE A 2 -26.04 -14.49 1.51
CA ILE A 2 -24.62 -14.35 1.14
C ILE A 2 -24.12 -13.02 1.71
N ASP A 3 -23.04 -13.07 2.48
CA ASP A 3 -22.38 -11.85 2.96
C ASP A 3 -21.55 -11.22 1.83
N HIS A 4 -21.91 -9.99 1.44
CA HIS A 4 -21.24 -9.23 0.37
C HIS A 4 -20.23 -8.22 0.91
N THR A 5 -19.95 -8.23 2.20
CA THR A 5 -19.03 -7.28 2.85
C THR A 5 -17.61 -7.37 2.28
N HIS A 6 -17.11 -8.59 2.05
CA HIS A 6 -15.81 -8.80 1.43
C HIS A 6 -15.75 -8.25 -0.01
N LEU A 7 -16.83 -8.36 -0.79
CA LEU A 7 -16.89 -7.80 -2.15
C LEU A 7 -16.79 -6.26 -2.16
N ARG A 8 -17.38 -5.61 -1.15
CA ARG A 8 -17.33 -4.15 -0.98
C ARG A 8 -15.92 -3.65 -0.68
N LEU A 9 -15.19 -4.36 0.16
CA LEU A 9 -13.78 -4.06 0.41
C LEU A 9 -12.91 -4.38 -0.81
N PHE A 10 -13.13 -5.53 -1.45
CA PHE A 10 -12.38 -5.98 -2.62
C PHE A 10 -12.54 -5.03 -3.83
N GLN A 11 -13.65 -4.29 -3.94
CA GLN A 11 -13.84 -3.24 -4.94
C GLN A 11 -12.67 -2.23 -4.96
N PHE A 12 -12.08 -1.93 -3.80
CA PHE A 12 -10.95 -0.99 -3.67
C PHE A 12 -9.61 -1.61 -4.10
N CYS A 13 -9.60 -2.93 -4.32
CA CYS A 13 -8.48 -3.68 -4.90
C CYS A 13 -8.58 -3.79 -6.43
N ASP A 14 -9.61 -3.23 -7.07
CA ASP A 14 -9.71 -3.23 -8.52
C ASP A 14 -8.59 -2.37 -9.14
N SER A 15 -7.96 -2.88 -10.18
CA SER A 15 -7.01 -2.15 -11.03
C SER A 15 -7.57 -0.85 -11.62
N GLN A 16 -8.88 -0.77 -11.83
CA GLN A 16 -9.60 0.39 -12.34
C GLN A 16 -9.99 1.38 -11.24
N PHE A 17 -9.76 1.04 -9.97
CA PHE A 17 -10.09 1.92 -8.85
C PHE A 17 -9.23 3.21 -8.94
N PRO A 18 -9.83 4.41 -9.03
CA PRO A 18 -9.15 5.61 -9.55
C PRO A 18 -8.28 6.34 -8.52
N THR A 19 -7.43 5.61 -7.80
CA THR A 19 -6.43 6.16 -6.87
C THR A 19 -5.20 6.69 -7.60
N GLY A 20 -4.92 6.19 -8.80
CA GLY A 20 -3.67 6.44 -9.52
C GLY A 20 -2.54 5.48 -9.15
N ALA A 21 -2.80 4.46 -8.32
CA ALA A 21 -1.80 3.48 -7.87
C ALA A 21 -1.06 2.79 -9.03
N PHE A 22 -1.73 2.54 -10.16
CA PHE A 22 -1.13 1.95 -11.35
C PHE A 22 0.02 2.77 -11.97
N SER A 23 0.17 4.05 -11.58
CA SER A 23 1.21 4.96 -12.03
C SER A 23 2.44 5.00 -11.11
N HIS A 24 2.44 4.24 -10.00
CA HIS A 24 3.52 4.21 -9.02
C HIS A 24 4.20 2.85 -9.00
N SER A 25 5.50 2.84 -9.32
CA SER A 25 6.37 1.66 -9.33
C SER A 25 7.15 1.48 -8.01
N PHE A 26 7.17 2.51 -7.17
CA PHE A 26 7.80 2.53 -5.85
C PHE A 26 9.29 2.14 -5.91
N GLY A 27 10.00 2.71 -6.88
CA GLY A 27 11.43 2.46 -7.12
C GLY A 27 11.74 1.25 -8.01
N LEU A 28 10.76 0.43 -8.38
CA LEU A 28 10.94 -0.69 -9.32
C LEU A 28 11.56 -0.23 -10.65
N GLU A 29 11.12 0.91 -11.20
CA GLU A 29 11.65 1.44 -12.46
C GLU A 29 13.16 1.73 -12.39
N THR A 30 13.65 2.22 -11.25
CA THR A 30 15.10 2.45 -11.05
C THR A 30 15.90 1.14 -11.11
N TYR A 31 15.39 0.08 -10.49
CA TYR A 31 16.03 -1.24 -10.55
C TYR A 31 16.02 -1.83 -11.97
N ILE A 32 14.95 -1.60 -12.72
CA ILE A 32 14.83 -2.03 -14.13
C ILE A 32 15.84 -1.29 -15.00
N GLN A 33 15.96 0.03 -14.86
CA GLN A 33 16.93 0.80 -15.66
C GLN A 33 18.38 0.47 -15.35
N ARG A 34 18.66 0.00 -14.13
CA ARG A 34 19.97 -0.51 -13.72
C ARG A 34 20.21 -1.96 -14.15
N ASN A 35 19.24 -2.57 -14.84
CA ASN A 35 19.27 -3.98 -15.26
C ASN A 35 19.51 -4.94 -14.08
N ILE A 36 19.03 -4.58 -12.88
CA ILE A 36 19.04 -5.45 -11.69
C ILE A 36 17.80 -6.35 -11.69
N ILE A 37 16.68 -5.80 -12.16
CA ILE A 37 15.42 -6.52 -12.37
C ILE A 37 15.13 -6.51 -13.86
N HIS A 38 15.11 -7.69 -14.48
CA HIS A 38 15.01 -7.82 -15.93
C HIS A 38 14.23 -9.05 -16.39
N ASP A 39 13.78 -9.91 -15.47
CA ASP A 39 13.01 -11.11 -15.74
C ASP A 39 12.06 -11.44 -14.57
N ASP A 40 11.33 -12.55 -14.68
CA ASP A 40 10.39 -13.03 -13.67
C ASP A 40 11.08 -13.38 -12.35
N HIS A 41 12.25 -14.04 -12.42
CA HIS A 41 13.02 -14.44 -11.25
C HIS A 41 13.50 -13.24 -10.43
N THR A 42 14.14 -12.27 -11.07
CA THR A 42 14.62 -11.04 -10.42
C THR A 42 13.47 -10.18 -9.91
N PHE A 43 12.35 -10.14 -10.64
CA PHE A 43 11.16 -9.41 -10.17
C PHE A 43 10.50 -10.08 -8.95
N ILE A 44 10.35 -11.41 -8.92
CA ILE A 44 9.84 -12.13 -7.75
C ILE A 44 10.72 -11.85 -6.53
N ALA A 45 12.05 -11.90 -6.69
CA ALA A 45 12.98 -11.62 -5.60
C ALA A 45 12.81 -10.19 -5.05
N TRP A 46 12.68 -9.20 -5.93
CA TRP A 46 12.42 -7.81 -5.51
C TRP A 46 11.04 -7.65 -4.87
N LEU A 47 9.99 -8.26 -5.42
CA LEU A 47 8.63 -8.12 -4.90
C LEU A 47 8.49 -8.75 -3.50
N LYS A 48 9.19 -9.86 -3.24
CA LYS A 48 9.32 -10.43 -1.90
C LYS A 48 9.99 -9.46 -0.93
N MET A 49 11.13 -8.89 -1.32
CA MET A 49 11.81 -7.87 -0.52
C MET A 49 10.91 -6.65 -0.29
N PHE A 50 10.15 -6.19 -1.29
CA PHE A 50 9.23 -5.06 -1.14
C PHE A 50 8.12 -5.34 -0.11
N LEU A 51 7.53 -6.55 -0.14
CA LEU A 51 6.56 -6.99 0.87
C LEU A 51 7.19 -7.01 2.27
N GLN A 52 8.32 -7.72 2.41
CA GLN A 52 8.93 -8.03 3.70
C GLN A 52 9.62 -6.81 4.34
N GLU A 53 10.20 -5.91 3.54
CA GLU A 53 11.04 -4.83 4.04
C GLU A 53 10.39 -3.45 3.97
N GLN A 54 9.37 -3.24 3.13
CA GLN A 54 8.64 -1.97 3.09
C GLN A 54 7.21 -2.13 3.58
N LEU A 55 6.39 -2.93 2.90
CA LEU A 55 4.96 -3.03 3.26
C LEU A 55 4.76 -3.58 4.68
N THR A 56 5.62 -4.47 5.16
CA THR A 56 5.53 -5.02 6.52
C THR A 56 5.67 -3.93 7.60
N TYR A 57 6.75 -3.16 7.57
CA TYR A 57 7.12 -2.20 8.61
C TYR A 57 6.49 -0.81 8.44
N SER A 58 5.83 -0.56 7.30
CA SER A 58 5.09 0.67 7.03
C SER A 58 3.59 0.38 6.94
N ASP A 59 3.03 0.21 5.74
CA ASP A 59 1.60 0.06 5.49
C ASP A 59 0.94 -1.01 6.38
N GLY A 60 1.47 -2.23 6.41
CA GLY A 60 0.91 -3.35 7.18
C GLY A 60 0.87 -3.10 8.69
N LEU A 61 2.00 -2.66 9.27
CA LEU A 61 2.03 -2.30 10.69
C LEU A 61 1.12 -1.10 10.99
N ALA A 62 1.07 -0.09 10.11
CA ALA A 62 0.13 1.03 10.25
C ALA A 62 -1.33 0.55 10.23
N MET A 63 -1.68 -0.38 9.34
CA MET A 63 -3.04 -0.94 9.26
C MET A 63 -3.42 -1.64 10.56
N ARG A 64 -2.53 -2.45 11.15
CA ARG A 64 -2.77 -3.12 12.42
C ARG A 64 -2.95 -2.13 13.58
N LEU A 65 -2.04 -1.16 13.70
CA LEU A 65 -2.08 -0.15 14.76
C LEU A 65 -3.31 0.78 14.63
N VAL A 66 -3.71 1.11 13.41
CA VAL A 66 -4.91 1.91 13.16
C VAL A 66 -6.16 1.11 13.47
N TYR A 67 -6.25 -0.17 13.10
CA TYR A 67 -7.42 -0.99 13.41
C TYR A 67 -7.65 -1.08 14.93
N ASP A 68 -6.60 -1.36 15.69
CA ASP A 68 -6.66 -1.35 17.16
C ASP A 68 -7.06 0.03 17.71
N ALA A 69 -6.55 1.12 17.13
CA ALA A 69 -6.96 2.47 17.51
C ALA A 69 -8.44 2.75 17.22
N LEU A 70 -9.01 2.20 16.14
CA LEU A 70 -10.43 2.36 15.82
C LEU A 70 -11.32 1.60 16.81
N GLU A 71 -10.95 0.39 17.20
CA GLU A 71 -11.66 -0.42 18.20
C GLU A 71 -11.65 0.25 19.59
N ASN A 72 -10.63 1.05 19.89
CA ASN A 72 -10.48 1.74 21.17
C ASN A 72 -10.84 3.25 21.10
N ASP A 73 -11.43 3.72 20.00
CA ASP A 73 -11.74 5.14 19.76
C ASP A 73 -10.54 6.11 19.92
N ASP A 74 -9.30 5.62 19.76
CA ASP A 74 -8.07 6.38 19.94
C ASP A 74 -7.71 7.19 18.69
N THR A 75 -8.44 8.29 18.51
CA THR A 75 -8.20 9.26 17.44
C THR A 75 -6.78 9.84 17.44
N GLN A 76 -6.13 9.96 18.60
CA GLN A 76 -4.78 10.51 18.68
C GLN A 76 -3.77 9.54 18.11
N LYS A 77 -3.94 8.24 18.37
CA LYS A 77 -3.13 7.19 17.76
C LYS A 77 -3.24 7.20 16.24
N VAL A 78 -4.45 7.29 15.69
CA VAL A 78 -4.64 7.34 14.23
C VAL A 78 -3.90 8.54 13.60
N LEU A 79 -3.99 9.73 14.21
CA LEU A 79 -3.27 10.91 13.74
C LEU A 79 -1.74 10.78 13.90
N HIS A 80 -1.28 10.13 14.97
CA HIS A 80 0.13 9.85 15.18
C HIS A 80 0.68 8.95 14.06
N ILE A 81 -0.02 7.86 13.73
CA ILE A 81 0.37 6.93 12.67
C ILE A 81 0.31 7.59 11.29
N ASP A 82 -0.72 8.39 10.96
CA ASP A 82 -0.76 9.17 9.69
C ASP A 82 0.46 10.09 9.56
N LYS A 83 0.79 10.82 10.64
CA LYS A 83 1.94 11.72 10.65
C LYS A 83 3.24 10.93 10.41
N LEU A 84 3.43 9.81 11.09
CA LEU A 84 4.59 8.95 10.94
C LEU A 84 4.69 8.32 9.54
N MET A 85 3.58 7.83 8.95
CA MET A 85 3.55 7.37 7.56
C MET A 85 4.03 8.44 6.58
N PHE A 86 3.70 9.71 6.84
CA PHE A 86 4.13 10.82 6.00
C PHE A 86 5.60 11.19 6.21
N VAL A 87 6.06 11.33 7.47
CA VAL A 87 7.42 11.84 7.73
C VAL A 87 8.52 10.78 7.57
N GLN A 88 8.20 9.50 7.76
CA GLN A 88 9.16 8.40 7.60
C GLN A 88 9.36 7.98 6.15
N ASN A 89 8.40 8.28 5.26
CA ASN A 89 8.56 8.04 3.82
C ASN A 89 9.51 9.10 3.23
N LEU A 90 10.81 8.83 3.22
CA LEU A 90 11.84 9.81 2.85
C LEU A 90 11.82 10.24 1.38
N PRO A 91 11.67 9.33 0.39
CA PRO A 91 11.65 9.71 -1.01
C PRO A 91 10.44 10.59 -1.32
N LYS A 92 10.66 11.71 -2.02
CA LYS A 92 9.63 12.74 -2.19
C LYS A 92 8.49 12.23 -3.08
N GLU A 93 8.79 11.53 -4.16
CA GLU A 93 7.78 11.06 -5.12
C GLU A 93 6.86 10.01 -4.50
N THR A 94 7.40 9.06 -3.73
CA THR A 94 6.60 8.05 -3.00
C THR A 94 5.75 8.71 -1.91
N ARG A 95 6.30 9.65 -1.15
CA ARG A 95 5.56 10.40 -0.11
C ARG A 95 4.41 11.24 -0.70
N VAL A 96 4.66 11.95 -1.79
CA VAL A 96 3.64 12.74 -2.48
C VAL A 96 2.60 11.82 -3.13
N GLY A 97 3.03 10.74 -3.78
CA GLY A 97 2.17 9.73 -4.38
C GLY A 97 1.22 9.10 -3.34
N ALA A 98 1.76 8.63 -2.21
CA ALA A 98 0.97 8.07 -1.12
C ALA A 98 -0.09 9.05 -0.61
N LYS A 99 0.28 10.32 -0.39
CA LYS A 99 -0.66 11.37 0.00
C LYS A 99 -1.78 11.57 -1.02
N GLN A 100 -1.44 11.61 -2.31
CA GLN A 100 -2.41 11.81 -3.39
C GLN A 100 -3.35 10.61 -3.52
N MET A 101 -2.82 9.38 -3.48
CA MET A 101 -3.61 8.15 -3.50
C MET A 101 -4.57 8.10 -2.31
N GLY A 102 -4.09 8.42 -1.09
CA GLY A 102 -4.91 8.45 0.11
C GLY A 102 -6.03 9.48 0.02
N THR A 103 -5.73 10.69 -0.48
CA THR A 103 -6.75 11.74 -0.67
C THR A 103 -7.82 11.32 -1.67
N ARG A 104 -7.45 10.66 -2.78
CA ARG A 104 -8.40 10.17 -3.78
C ARG A 104 -9.24 9.02 -3.24
N MET A 105 -8.62 8.08 -2.52
CA MET A 105 -9.32 6.96 -1.89
C MET A 105 -10.35 7.43 -0.86
N VAL A 106 -9.98 8.37 0.01
CA VAL A 106 -10.89 8.96 1.01
C VAL A 106 -12.10 9.61 0.35
N LYS A 107 -11.87 10.44 -0.69
CA LYS A 107 -12.97 11.10 -1.40
C LYS A 107 -13.94 10.10 -2.01
N LEU A 108 -13.43 9.11 -2.74
CA LEU A 108 -14.28 8.10 -3.36
C LEU A 108 -14.98 7.22 -2.31
N ALA A 109 -14.31 6.88 -1.21
CA ALA A 109 -14.94 6.14 -0.12
C ALA A 109 -16.12 6.90 0.51
N LEU A 110 -16.02 8.22 0.65
CA LEU A 110 -17.11 9.07 1.14
C LEU A 110 -18.29 9.18 0.17
N GLU A 111 -18.05 9.04 -1.13
CA GLU A 111 -19.13 8.98 -2.13
C GLU A 111 -19.87 7.63 -2.10
N LEU A 112 -19.17 6.56 -1.75
CA LEU A 112 -19.72 5.19 -1.76
C LEU A 112 -20.32 4.78 -0.41
N TYR A 113 -19.79 5.28 0.70
CA TYR A 113 -20.15 4.85 2.05
C TYR A 113 -20.24 6.03 3.01
N ASN A 114 -21.26 6.02 3.86
CA ASN A 114 -21.38 6.97 4.97
C ASN A 114 -20.55 6.51 6.19
N ASN A 115 -19.23 6.41 6.00
CA ASN A 115 -18.30 5.93 7.02
C ASN A 115 -17.87 7.10 7.94
N PRO A 116 -18.22 7.09 9.24
CA PRO A 116 -17.91 8.17 10.16
C PRO A 116 -16.40 8.36 10.40
N TRP A 117 -15.62 7.27 10.39
CA TRP A 117 -14.16 7.33 10.53
C TRP A 117 -13.50 8.00 9.33
N ILE A 118 -13.93 7.66 8.11
CA ILE A 118 -13.39 8.29 6.90
C ILE A 118 -13.83 9.76 6.82
N ALA A 119 -15.06 10.08 7.24
CA ALA A 119 -15.54 11.46 7.29
C ALA A 119 -14.73 12.31 8.29
N TRP A 120 -14.49 11.76 9.49
CA TRP A 120 -13.62 12.36 10.49
C TRP A 120 -12.20 12.54 9.95
N TYR A 121 -11.61 11.52 9.30
CA TYR A 121 -10.25 11.57 8.79
C TYR A 121 -10.10 12.61 7.67
N HIS A 122 -11.09 12.72 6.79
CA HIS A 122 -11.16 13.78 5.79
C HIS A 122 -11.21 15.17 6.45
N GLN A 123 -12.01 15.34 7.51
CA GLN A 123 -12.03 16.60 8.27
C GLN A 123 -10.67 16.90 8.90
N GLN A 124 -9.96 15.91 9.45
CA GLN A 124 -8.62 16.12 10.01
C GLN A 124 -7.62 16.61 8.94
N MET A 125 -7.76 16.18 7.69
CA MET A 125 -6.96 16.71 6.58
C MET A 125 -7.33 18.17 6.24
N GLN A 126 -8.62 18.52 6.21
CA GLN A 126 -9.08 19.90 6.01
C GLN A 126 -8.56 20.84 7.12
N ASP A 127 -8.53 20.35 8.35
CA ASP A 127 -7.95 21.02 9.52
C ASP A 127 -6.40 21.04 9.50
N LYS A 128 -5.77 20.48 8.46
CA LYS A 128 -4.30 20.36 8.29
C LYS A 128 -3.59 19.49 9.35
N LYS A 129 -4.34 18.63 10.06
CA LYS A 129 -3.84 17.71 11.09
C LYS A 129 -3.40 16.36 10.52
N ALA A 130 -3.98 15.94 9.38
CA ALA A 130 -3.64 14.69 8.70
C ALA A 130 -3.18 14.92 7.26
N LYS A 131 -2.43 13.97 6.69
CA LYS A 131 -2.01 13.98 5.27
C LYS A 131 -2.85 13.04 4.41
N LEU A 132 -3.47 12.03 5.00
CA LEU A 132 -4.18 10.94 4.36
C LEU A 132 -3.22 9.95 3.70
N ASN A 133 -3.47 8.66 3.92
CA ASN A 133 -2.69 7.55 3.39
C ASN A 133 -3.66 6.42 2.96
N PRO A 134 -3.42 5.74 1.83
CA PRO A 134 -4.30 4.69 1.32
C PRO A 134 -4.46 3.53 2.30
N ALA A 135 -3.39 3.07 2.96
CA ALA A 135 -3.47 1.97 3.93
C ALA A 135 -4.41 2.30 5.09
N ILE A 136 -4.30 3.52 5.65
CA ILE A 136 -5.16 3.98 6.75
C ILE A 136 -6.62 4.09 6.29
N CYS A 137 -6.89 4.66 5.12
CA CYS A 137 -8.25 4.75 4.57
C CYS A 137 -8.85 3.35 4.31
N PHE A 138 -8.05 2.43 3.78
CA PHE A 138 -8.46 1.06 3.50
C PHE A 138 -8.79 0.30 4.79
N THR A 139 -8.00 0.48 5.85
CA THR A 139 -8.30 -0.04 7.19
C THR A 139 -9.59 0.53 7.76
N MET A 140 -9.80 1.85 7.69
CA MET A 140 -11.05 2.48 8.16
C MET A 140 -12.28 1.95 7.41
N LEU A 141 -12.15 1.68 6.11
CA LEU A 141 -13.22 1.08 5.32
C LEU A 141 -13.48 -0.36 5.74
N GLY A 142 -12.45 -1.19 5.84
CA GLY A 142 -12.57 -2.59 6.24
C GLY A 142 -13.18 -2.74 7.65
N HIS A 143 -12.70 -1.94 8.61
CA HIS A 143 -13.25 -1.89 9.97
C HIS A 143 -14.73 -1.49 9.97
N TYR A 144 -15.10 -0.43 9.25
CA TYR A 144 -16.51 -0.01 9.13
C TYR A 144 -17.41 -1.08 8.50
N LEU A 145 -16.85 -1.85 7.57
CA LEU A 145 -17.52 -2.98 6.94
C LEU A 145 -17.62 -4.21 7.87
N GLY A 146 -16.88 -4.25 8.98
CA GLY A 146 -16.85 -5.39 9.90
C GLY A 146 -15.96 -6.53 9.42
N VAL A 147 -14.98 -6.23 8.55
CA VAL A 147 -13.97 -7.20 8.11
C VAL A 147 -12.86 -7.27 9.15
N ASP A 148 -12.38 -8.48 9.44
CA ASP A 148 -11.24 -8.71 10.33
C ASP A 148 -9.94 -8.12 9.75
N ILE A 149 -9.04 -7.71 10.63
CA ILE A 149 -7.78 -7.05 10.25
C ILE A 149 -6.89 -7.95 9.39
N GLU A 150 -6.90 -9.27 9.60
CA GLU A 150 -6.15 -10.23 8.79
C GLU A 150 -6.57 -10.18 7.32
N THR A 151 -7.88 -10.20 7.06
CA THR A 151 -8.43 -10.13 5.69
C THR A 151 -8.17 -8.76 5.05
N ILE A 152 -8.28 -7.68 5.82
CA ILE A 152 -7.98 -6.32 5.32
C ILE A 152 -6.51 -6.24 4.87
N ILE A 153 -5.58 -6.74 5.68
CA ILE A 153 -4.15 -6.77 5.33
C ILE A 153 -3.93 -7.60 4.07
N ASP A 154 -4.48 -8.82 3.99
CA ASP A 154 -4.30 -9.68 2.82
C ASP A 154 -4.79 -9.01 1.52
N TYR A 155 -5.95 -8.35 1.54
CA TYR A 155 -6.49 -7.65 0.37
C TYR A 155 -5.61 -6.48 -0.06
N TYR A 156 -5.10 -5.70 0.90
CA TYR A 156 -4.20 -4.59 0.62
C TYR A 156 -2.87 -5.06 0.02
N LEU A 157 -2.28 -6.11 0.60
CA LEU A 157 -1.03 -6.71 0.10
C LEU A 157 -1.24 -7.32 -1.29
N TYR A 158 -2.37 -8.02 -1.51
CA TYR A 158 -2.74 -8.54 -2.83
C TYR A 158 -2.83 -7.45 -3.88
N GLN A 159 -3.49 -6.32 -3.56
CA GLN A 159 -3.58 -5.18 -4.48
C GLN A 159 -2.19 -4.63 -4.85
N ASN A 160 -1.28 -4.52 -3.87
CA ASN A 160 0.09 -4.07 -4.14
C ASN A 160 0.85 -5.07 -5.04
N VAL A 161 0.76 -6.36 -4.74
CA VAL A 161 1.36 -7.44 -5.56
C VAL A 161 0.83 -7.40 -6.98
N SER A 162 -0.49 -7.30 -7.15
CA SER A 162 -1.16 -7.25 -8.44
C SER A 162 -0.71 -6.01 -9.24
N SER A 163 -0.76 -4.83 -8.62
CA SER A 163 -0.42 -3.56 -9.27
C SER A 163 1.05 -3.49 -9.69
N LEU A 164 1.98 -3.89 -8.81
CA LEU A 164 3.41 -3.97 -9.12
C LEU A 164 3.72 -5.02 -10.18
N THR A 165 2.99 -6.14 -10.20
CA THR A 165 3.13 -7.13 -11.27
C THR A 165 2.67 -6.57 -12.62
N GLN A 166 1.61 -5.75 -12.65
CA GLN A 166 1.22 -5.04 -13.88
C GLN A 166 2.25 -4.00 -14.31
N ASN A 167 2.94 -3.36 -13.36
CA ASN A 167 4.06 -2.47 -13.67
C ASN A 167 5.22 -3.26 -14.30
N ALA A 168 5.57 -4.41 -13.71
CA ALA A 168 6.59 -5.30 -14.24
C ALA A 168 6.24 -5.81 -15.64
N VAL A 169 5.01 -6.26 -15.91
CA VAL A 169 4.55 -6.68 -17.24
C VAL A 169 4.68 -5.58 -18.31
N ARG A 170 4.57 -4.31 -17.92
CA ARG A 170 4.72 -3.16 -18.83
C ARG A 170 6.17 -2.76 -19.07
N ALA A 171 7.00 -2.82 -18.04
CA ALA A 171 8.35 -2.26 -18.05
C ALA A 171 9.44 -3.32 -18.29
N ILE A 172 9.17 -4.56 -17.88
CA ILE A 172 9.93 -5.77 -18.18
C ILE A 172 9.08 -6.53 -19.20
N PRO A 173 9.63 -7.11 -20.27
CA PRO A 173 8.85 -7.84 -21.27
C PRO A 173 8.32 -9.19 -20.74
N LEU A 174 7.69 -9.21 -19.57
CA LEU A 174 6.96 -10.36 -19.03
C LEU A 174 5.64 -10.49 -19.78
N GLY A 175 5.32 -11.68 -20.28
CA GLY A 175 4.01 -11.95 -20.85
C GLY A 175 2.91 -11.89 -19.79
N GLN A 176 1.67 -11.58 -20.19
CA GLN A 176 0.50 -11.51 -19.29
C GLN A 176 0.29 -12.79 -18.46
N THR A 177 0.48 -13.96 -19.07
CA THR A 177 0.42 -15.25 -18.38
C THR A 177 1.51 -15.39 -17.31
N ALA A 178 2.72 -14.89 -17.57
CA ALA A 178 3.80 -14.89 -16.58
C ALA A 178 3.43 -13.98 -15.39
N GLY A 179 2.86 -12.80 -15.65
CA GLY A 179 2.34 -11.92 -14.61
C GLY A 179 1.32 -12.62 -13.70
N GLN A 180 0.32 -13.33 -14.26
CA GLN A 180 -0.68 -14.05 -13.46
C GLN A 180 -0.08 -15.22 -12.66
N LYS A 181 0.93 -15.92 -13.22
CA LYS A 181 1.69 -16.94 -12.49
C LYS A 181 2.45 -16.33 -11.30
N ILE A 182 3.03 -15.15 -11.47
CA ILE A 182 3.73 -14.42 -10.40
C ILE A 182 2.74 -14.05 -9.29
N VAL A 183 1.59 -13.44 -9.63
CA VAL A 183 0.56 -13.12 -8.62
C VAL A 183 0.15 -14.36 -7.81
N THR A 184 -0.09 -15.49 -8.50
CA THR A 184 -0.43 -16.77 -7.83
C THR A 184 0.71 -17.25 -6.93
N HIS A 185 1.95 -17.17 -7.41
CA HIS A 185 3.15 -17.54 -6.65
C HIS A 185 3.37 -16.66 -5.41
N MET A 186 2.90 -15.41 -5.43
CA MET A 186 3.06 -14.46 -4.34
C MET A 186 2.05 -14.61 -3.20
N ILE A 187 0.93 -15.32 -3.40
CA ILE A 187 -0.13 -15.48 -2.38
C ILE A 187 0.39 -16.06 -1.05
N PRO A 188 1.18 -17.15 -1.02
CA PRO A 188 1.73 -17.65 0.25
C PRO A 188 2.61 -16.63 0.97
N TYR A 189 3.35 -15.80 0.23
CA TYR A 189 4.19 -14.74 0.83
C TYR A 189 3.36 -13.58 1.40
N ILE A 190 2.16 -13.33 0.87
CA ILE A 190 1.19 -12.40 1.49
C ILE A 190 0.81 -12.91 2.88
N GLU A 191 0.48 -14.21 2.98
CA GLU A 191 0.13 -14.84 4.25
C GLU A 191 1.27 -14.78 5.27
N GLU A 192 2.50 -15.07 4.83
CA GLU A 192 3.72 -14.96 5.65
C GLU A 192 3.96 -13.52 6.12
N THR A 193 3.84 -12.55 5.22
CA THR A 193 4.01 -11.12 5.51
C THR A 193 2.99 -10.66 6.54
N ARG A 194 1.71 -11.06 6.38
CA ARG A 194 0.67 -10.78 7.38
C ARG A 194 1.07 -11.33 8.75
N LYS A 195 1.48 -12.61 8.84
CA LYS A 195 1.88 -13.22 10.12
C LYS A 195 3.01 -12.42 10.78
N GLN A 196 4.01 -11.99 10.01
CA GLN A 196 5.10 -11.14 10.50
C GLN A 196 4.59 -9.80 11.04
N ILE A 197 3.67 -9.12 10.35
CA ILE A 197 3.08 -7.85 10.80
C ILE A 197 2.44 -7.96 12.20
N PHE A 198 1.85 -9.11 12.53
CA PHE A 198 1.25 -9.36 13.85
C PHE A 198 2.28 -9.62 14.96
N GLU A 199 3.51 -9.99 14.62
CA GLU A 199 4.60 -10.18 15.59
C GLU A 199 5.33 -8.86 15.92
N LEU A 200 5.19 -7.83 15.07
CA LEU A 200 5.85 -6.55 15.24
C LEU A 200 5.32 -5.75 16.44
N LYS A 201 6.19 -4.95 17.04
CA LYS A 201 5.84 -3.92 18.01
C LYS A 201 5.70 -2.58 17.31
N GLU A 202 5.05 -1.62 17.97
CA GLU A 202 4.99 -0.25 17.46
C GLU A 202 6.38 0.38 17.29
N ALA A 203 7.34 0.01 18.12
CA ALA A 203 8.73 0.49 18.01
C ALA A 203 9.44 0.05 16.72
N ASP A 204 8.91 -0.95 16.02
CA ASP A 204 9.42 -1.44 14.74
C ASP A 204 8.88 -0.63 13.54
N PHE A 205 7.97 0.32 13.80
CA PHE A 205 7.33 1.11 12.75
C PHE A 205 8.31 2.07 12.08
N GLY A 206 8.36 2.02 10.75
CA GLY A 206 9.27 2.83 9.94
C GLY A 206 10.64 2.19 9.68
N MET A 207 10.87 0.95 10.12
CA MET A 207 12.01 0.19 9.60
C MET A 207 11.88 0.03 8.08
N THR A 208 13.00 0.03 7.38
CA THR A 208 13.03 -0.02 5.91
C THR A 208 14.37 -0.54 5.42
N ALA A 209 14.39 -1.11 4.21
CA ALA A 209 15.61 -1.48 3.52
C ALA A 209 16.23 -0.23 2.84
N PRO A 210 17.43 0.25 3.26
CA PRO A 210 18.03 1.46 2.69
C PRO A 210 18.23 1.39 1.17
N GLY A 211 18.50 0.20 0.64
CA GLY A 211 18.63 -0.01 -0.80
C GLY A 211 17.36 0.34 -1.59
N LEU A 212 16.18 0.04 -1.03
CA LEU A 212 14.90 0.37 -1.65
C LEU A 212 14.66 1.89 -1.65
N GLU A 213 14.85 2.56 -0.52
CA GLU A 213 14.69 4.01 -0.44
C GLU A 213 15.67 4.76 -1.35
N LEU A 214 16.92 4.31 -1.45
CA LEU A 214 17.89 4.92 -2.36
C LEU A 214 17.46 4.80 -3.82
N ASN A 215 16.84 3.68 -4.21
CA ASN A 215 16.31 3.52 -5.57
C ASN A 215 15.03 4.35 -5.80
N GLN A 216 14.20 4.53 -4.76
CA GLN A 216 13.04 5.43 -4.79
C GLN A 216 13.47 6.90 -4.89
N MET A 217 14.54 7.31 -4.20
CA MET A 217 15.10 8.67 -4.32
C MET A 217 15.76 8.89 -5.69
N ALA A 218 16.45 7.88 -6.21
CA ALA A 218 17.07 7.96 -7.53
C ALA A 218 16.05 8.00 -8.68
N HIS A 219 14.81 7.57 -8.44
CA HIS A 219 13.73 7.57 -9.43
C HIS A 219 13.49 8.96 -10.04
N GLU A 220 13.71 10.04 -9.28
CA GLU A 220 13.59 11.42 -9.79
C GLU A 220 14.54 11.72 -10.97
N ASN A 221 15.61 10.94 -11.13
CA ASN A 221 16.71 11.17 -12.08
C ASN A 221 16.88 10.04 -13.11
N VAL A 222 15.88 9.15 -13.25
CA VAL A 222 15.93 8.07 -14.26
C VAL A 222 15.74 8.64 -15.67
N ASN A 223 16.36 8.02 -16.67
CA ASN A 223 16.50 8.60 -18.02
C ASN A 223 15.17 8.64 -18.80
N VAL A 224 14.35 7.60 -18.65
CA VAL A 224 13.01 7.47 -19.22
C VAL A 224 12.05 7.23 -18.08
N ARG A 225 10.85 7.81 -18.09
CA ARG A 225 9.87 7.62 -17.01
C ARG A 225 8.59 7.02 -17.54
N ILE A 226 8.38 5.74 -17.25
CA ILE A 226 7.12 5.03 -17.46
C ILE A 226 6.17 5.31 -16.29
N PHE A 227 6.71 5.54 -15.08
CA PHE A 227 5.96 5.74 -13.84
C PHE A 227 6.28 7.07 -13.14
N ILE A 228 5.42 7.46 -12.20
CA ILE A 228 5.44 8.71 -11.45
C ILE A 228 6.30 8.61 -10.18
N SER A 229 6.50 7.41 -9.63
CA SER A 229 7.41 7.14 -8.50
C SER A 229 7.87 5.68 -8.47
#